data_AF-A0AAE4V750-F1
#
_entry.id   AF-A0AAE4V750-F1
#
_cell.length_a   1.000
_cell.length_b   1.000
_cell.length_c   1.000
_cell.angle_alpha   90.00
_cell.angle_beta   90.00
_cell.angle_gamma   90.00
#
_symmetry.space_group_name_H-M   'P 1'
#
loop_
_entity.id
_entity.type
_entity.pdbx_description
1 polymer ?
#
loop_
_entity_poly.entity_id
_entity_poly.type
_entity_poly.pdbx_seq_one_letter_code
_entity_poly.pdbx_strand_id
1 'polypeptide(L)' 'MDILDAIRANRAQHREHTAAADVLDSQLRDLVKMAFEQGHTGPKLAAELGISKERVYQIRDGRR' A
#
# COMPACT_ATOMS: atom_id res chain seq x y z
N MET A 1 -16.09 -26.10 -17.17
CA MET A 1 -15.12 -24.98 -17.18
C MET A 1 -13.74 -25.62 -17.18
N ASP A 2 -12.88 -25.27 -18.15
CA ASP A 2 -11.51 -25.78 -18.21
C ASP A 2 -10.67 -25.14 -17.08
N ILE A 3 -9.71 -25.90 -16.54
CA ILE A 3 -8.81 -25.43 -15.48
C ILE A 3 -7.97 -24.23 -15.96
N LEU A 4 -7.61 -24.19 -17.24
CA LEU A 4 -6.88 -23.06 -17.81
C LEU A 4 -7.73 -21.79 -17.85
N ASP A 5 -9.03 -21.90 -18.08
CA ASP A 5 -9.94 -20.75 -18.04
C ASP A 5 -10.12 -20.22 -16.62
N ALA A 6 -10.20 -21.11 -15.63
CA ALA A 6 -10.24 -20.72 -14.21
C ALA A 6 -8.95 -19.98 -13.79
N ILE A 7 -7.77 -20.43 -14.26
CA ILE A 7 -6.49 -19.75 -14.01
C ILE A 7 -6.47 -18.35 -14.65
N ARG A 8 -6.93 -18.20 -15.90
CA ARG A 8 -6.98 -16.89 -16.57
C ARG A 8 -7.91 -15.92 -15.85
N ALA A 9 -9.09 -16.39 -15.45
CA ALA A 9 -10.06 -15.60 -14.69
C ALA A 9 -9.48 -15.14 -13.34
N ASN A 10 -8.84 -16.04 -12.59
CA ASN A 10 -8.17 -15.69 -11.33
C ASN A 10 -7.08 -14.64 -11.53
N ARG A 11 -6.24 -14.78 -12.57
CA ARG A 11 -5.19 -13.80 -12.88
C ARG A 11 -5.74 -12.44 -13.32
N ALA A 12 -6.87 -12.42 -14.03
CA ALA A 12 -7.55 -11.17 -14.37
C ALA A 12 -8.06 -10.46 -13.11
N GLN A 13 -8.77 -11.19 -12.25
CA GLN A 13 -9.25 -10.67 -10.97
C GLN A 13 -8.10 -10.20 -10.06
N HIS A 14 -7.00 -10.95 -10.01
CA HIS A 14 -5.82 -10.53 -9.28
C HIS A 14 -5.25 -9.21 -9.83
N ARG A 15 -5.16 -9.04 -11.16
CA ARG A 15 -4.68 -7.78 -11.75
C ARG A 15 -5.57 -6.60 -11.42
N GLU A 16 -6.89 -6.78 -11.44
CA GLU A 16 -7.85 -5.75 -11.06
C GLU A 16 -7.66 -5.32 -9.60
N HIS A 17 -7.53 -6.29 -8.69
CA HIS A 17 -7.24 -5.99 -7.29
C HIS A 17 -5.86 -5.36 -7.07
N THR A 18 -4.84 -5.79 -7.82
CA THR A 18 -3.49 -5.18 -7.74
C THR A 18 -3.51 -3.73 -8.20
N ALA A 19 -4.22 -3.41 -9.30
CA ALA A 19 -4.32 -2.03 -9.77
C ALA A 19 -5.00 -1.11 -8.74
N ALA A 20 -6.09 -1.57 -8.11
CA ALA A 20 -6.73 -0.83 -7.03
C ALA A 20 -5.82 -0.66 -5.80
N ALA A 21 -5.06 -1.71 -5.44
CA ALA A 21 -4.11 -1.66 -4.34
C ALA A 21 -2.95 -0.68 -4.62
N ASP A 22 -2.41 -0.64 -5.83
CA ASP A 22 -1.33 0.28 -6.20
C ASP A 22 -1.77 1.75 -6.10
N VAL A 23 -3.04 2.06 -6.41
CA VAL A 23 -3.61 3.41 -6.21
C VAL A 23 -3.66 3.77 -4.73
N LEU A 24 -4.14 2.87 -3.87
CA LEU A 24 -4.20 3.09 -2.42
C LEU A 24 -2.81 3.22 -1.81
N ASP A 25 -1.83 2.44 -2.27
CA ASP A 25 -0.42 2.52 -1.84
C ASP A 25 0.19 3.89 -2.20
N SER A 26 -0.16 4.44 -3.38
CA SER A 26 0.26 5.79 -3.76
C SER A 26 -0.38 6.85 -2.87
N GLN A 27 -1.69 6.77 -2.62
CA GLN A 27 -2.39 7.70 -1.74
C GLN A 27 -1.84 7.65 -0.31
N LEU A 28 -1.57 6.45 0.21
CA LEU A 28 -0.99 6.27 1.54
C LEU A 28 0.39 6.93 1.63
N ARG A 29 1.22 6.81 0.60
CA ARG A 29 2.53 7.49 0.56
C ARG A 29 2.40 9.01 0.68
N ASP A 30 1.45 9.60 -0.04
CA ASP A 30 1.23 11.04 0.01
C ASP A 30 0.70 11.49 1.37
N LEU A 31 -0.24 10.73 1.96
CA LEU A 31 -0.73 10.97 3.32
C LEU A 31 0.37 10.89 4.37
N VAL A 32 1.26 9.88 4.27
CA VAL A 32 2.40 9.74 5.18
C VAL A 32 3.34 10.95 5.06
N LYS A 33 3.64 11.42 3.85
CA LYS A 33 4.47 12.62 3.64
C LYS A 33 3.83 13.86 4.26
N MET A 34 2.55 14.12 3.97
CA MET A 34 1.82 15.25 4.55
C MET A 34 1.79 15.19 6.08
N ALA A 35 1.66 14.00 6.66
CA ALA A 35 1.67 13.86 8.10
C ALA A 35 3.03 14.23 8.72
N PHE A 36 4.14 13.88 8.07
CA PHE A 36 5.47 14.33 8.49
C PHE A 36 5.63 15.85 8.36
N GLU A 37 5.12 16.45 7.28
CA GLU A 37 5.12 17.91 7.09
C GLU A 37 4.32 18.65 8.16
N GLN A 38 3.24 18.03 8.67
CA GLN A 38 2.45 18.52 9.80
C GLN A 38 3.08 18.27 11.17
N GLY A 39 4.30 17.71 11.21
CA GLY A 39 5.04 17.45 12.45
C GLY A 39 4.65 16.16 13.17
N HIS A 40 3.90 15.26 12.54
CA HIS A 40 3.68 13.93 13.10
C HIS A 40 4.96 13.09 13.04
N THR A 41 5.12 12.21 14.03
CA THR A 41 6.30 11.36 14.17
C THR A 41 6.04 9.97 13.61
N GLY A 42 7.11 9.32 13.15
CA GLY A 42 7.05 7.93 12.68
C GLY A 42 6.37 6.96 13.65
N PRO A 43 6.64 7.01 14.98
CA PRO A 43 5.94 6.18 15.96
C PRO A 43 4.43 6.43 16.03
N LYS A 44 3.97 7.70 15.94
CA LYS A 44 2.53 8.01 15.95
C LYS A 44 1.85 7.43 14.71
N LEU A 45 2.49 7.56 13.55
CA LEU A 45 1.98 7.01 12.29
C LEU A 45 2.00 5.48 12.28
N ALA A 46 3.02 4.86 12.86
CA ALA A 46 3.12 3.41 12.99
C ALA A 46 1.96 2.84 13.80
N ALA A 47 1.60 3.50 14.91
CA ALA A 47 0.46 3.13 15.73
C ALA A 47 -0.88 3.25 14.97
N GLU A 48 -1.07 4.33 14.22
CA GLU A 48 -2.29 4.55 13.43
C GLU A 48 -2.43 3.55 12.28
N LEU A 49 -1.32 3.24 11.61
CA LEU A 49 -1.30 2.37 10.43
C LEU A 49 -1.21 0.87 10.78
N GLY A 50 -0.97 0.52 12.04
CA GLY A 50 -0.80 -0.87 12.47
C GLY A 50 0.43 -1.57 11.86
N ILE A 51 1.49 -0.80 11.56
CA ILE A 51 2.72 -1.28 10.93
C ILE A 51 3.96 -0.89 11.74
N SER A 52 5.12 -1.44 11.40
CA SER A 52 6.38 -1.03 12.04
C SER A 52 6.78 0.40 11.67
N LYS A 53 7.53 1.04 12.56
CA LYS A 53 8.13 2.36 12.32
C LYS A 53 9.02 2.36 11.07
N GLU A 54 9.77 1.29 10.85
CA GLU A 54 10.61 1.09 9.67
C GLU A 54 9.77 1.10 8.40
N ARG A 55 8.60 0.44 8.42
CA ARG A 55 7.70 0.41 7.27
C ARG A 55 7.12 1.79 6.95
N VAL A 56 6.82 2.61 7.96
CA VAL A 56 6.40 4.01 7.76
C VAL A 56 7.45 4.80 6.98
N TYR A 57 8.74 4.67 7.34
CA TYR A 57 9.82 5.34 6.61
C TYR A 57 10.02 4.81 5.20
N GLN A 58 9.89 3.49 4.98
CA GLN A 58 9.92 2.91 3.65
C GLN A 58 8.80 3.46 2.76
N ILE A 59 7.58 3.55 3.28
CA ILE A 59 6.43 4.14 2.58
C ILE A 59 6.74 5.59 2.22
N ARG A 60 7.18 6.41 3.19
CA ARG A 60 7.56 7.82 2.96
C ARG A 60 8.58 7.96 1.84
N ASP A 61 9.60 7.10 1.85
CA ASP A 61 10.74 7.14 0.92
C ASP A 61 10.43 6.45 -0.42
N GLY A 62 9.23 5.88 -0.58
CA GLY A 62 8.82 5.15 -1.78
C GLY A 62 9.57 3.84 -2.02
N ARG A 63 10.14 3.25 -0.97
CA ARG A 63 10.85 1.97 -1.02
C ARG A 63 9.85 0.84 -0.78
N ARG A 64 9.75 -0.09 -1.75
CA ARG A 64 8.86 -1.25 -1.63
C ARG A 64 9.51 -2.34 -0.79
#